data_AF-A0A7L6ASY9-F1
#
_entry.id   AF-A0A7L6ASY9-F1
#
_cell.length_a   1.000
_cell.length_b   1.000
_cell.length_c   1.000
_cell.angle_alpha   90.00
_cell.angle_beta   90.00
_cell.angle_gamma   90.00
#
_symmetry.space_group_name_H-M   'P 1'
#
loop_
_entity.id
_entity.type
_entity.pdbx_description
1 polymer ?
#
loop_
_entity_poly.entity_id
_entity_poly.type
_entity_poly.pdbx_seq_one_letter_code
_entity_poly.pdbx_strand_id
1 'polypeptide(L)'
;MRVAILFTMRTLARTGETCFAKWDEFDLTAKTWTLAPARMKMKREHIVPLPDQVIELLERLRPLTGDKEYIFTIKLTGKPISENGMLAALYRNGYKGKLTIHGLRGTGSTILNGAGFRGEVVETALAHKEKDAIRGAYNHALYLEERREMLQWYGDLLDEMRDGAKVMPTHHKRGANA
;
A
#
# COMPACT_ATOMS: atom_id res chain seq x y z
N MET A 1 11.13 -4.00 -9.96
CA MET A 1 10.05 -4.96 -9.59
C MET A 1 9.83 -5.07 -8.08
N ARG A 2 10.87 -5.33 -7.25
CA ARG A 2 10.71 -5.35 -5.76
C ARG A 2 10.05 -4.08 -5.21
N VAL A 3 10.48 -2.92 -5.69
CA VAL A 3 9.94 -1.62 -5.25
C VAL A 3 8.44 -1.49 -5.51
N ALA A 4 7.94 -1.97 -6.66
CA ALA A 4 6.50 -1.98 -6.95
C ALA A 4 5.71 -2.87 -5.98
N ILE A 5 6.25 -4.02 -5.59
CA ILE A 5 5.60 -4.91 -4.61
C ILE A 5 5.50 -4.23 -3.24
N LEU A 6 6.58 -3.58 -2.79
CA LEU A 6 6.58 -2.82 -1.53
C LEU A 6 5.59 -1.66 -1.58
N PHE A 7 5.52 -0.95 -2.70
CA PHE A 7 4.54 0.11 -2.92
C PHE A 7 3.10 -0.42 -2.83
N THR A 8 2.78 -1.50 -3.56
CA THR A 8 1.46 -2.16 -3.49
C THR A 8 1.11 -2.59 -2.07
N MET A 9 2.08 -3.16 -1.36
CA MET A 9 1.88 -3.62 0.02
C MET A 9 1.54 -2.45 0.95
N ARG A 10 2.27 -1.33 0.87
CA ARG A 10 2.10 -0.16 1.77
C ARG A 10 0.88 0.71 1.44
N THR A 11 0.44 0.70 0.19
CA THR A 11 -0.74 1.47 -0.27
C THR A 11 -2.01 0.66 -0.32
N LEU A 12 -1.90 -0.66 -0.16
CA LEU A 12 -2.96 -1.63 -0.42
C LEU A 12 -3.56 -1.56 -1.83
N ALA A 13 -2.98 -0.83 -2.79
CA ALA A 13 -3.54 -0.67 -4.14
C ALA A 13 -3.58 -1.99 -4.92
N ARG A 14 -4.37 -2.05 -5.99
CA ARG A 14 -4.40 -3.23 -6.87
C ARG A 14 -3.12 -3.29 -7.69
N THR A 15 -2.74 -4.49 -8.13
CA THR A 15 -1.57 -4.70 -8.98
C THR A 15 -1.62 -3.84 -10.23
N GLY A 16 -2.74 -3.83 -10.95
CA GLY A 16 -2.91 -3.00 -12.16
C GLY A 16 -2.81 -1.50 -11.87
N GLU A 17 -3.39 -1.03 -10.76
CA GLU A 17 -3.28 0.38 -10.32
C GLU A 17 -1.80 0.75 -10.11
N THR A 18 -1.03 -0.13 -9.45
CA THR A 18 0.41 0.05 -9.24
C THR A 18 1.21 0.00 -10.55
N CYS A 19 1.01 -1.02 -11.40
CA CYS A 19 1.75 -1.21 -12.63
C CYS A 19 1.69 0.00 -13.57
N PHE A 20 0.55 0.68 -13.59
CA PHE A 20 0.28 1.83 -14.46
C PHE A 20 0.24 3.16 -13.69
N ALA A 21 0.78 3.22 -12.46
CA ALA A 21 0.85 4.45 -11.68
C ALA A 21 1.71 5.50 -12.42
N LYS A 22 1.17 6.71 -12.56
CA LYS A 22 1.82 7.83 -13.28
C LYS A 22 2.25 8.90 -12.31
N TRP A 23 3.28 9.66 -12.65
CA TRP A 23 3.80 10.72 -11.76
C TRP A 23 2.81 11.87 -11.53
N ASP A 24 1.98 12.20 -12.52
CA ASP A 24 0.98 13.28 -12.46
C ASP A 24 -0.20 12.97 -11.54
N GLU A 25 -0.31 11.75 -11.02
CA GLU A 25 -1.36 11.32 -10.08
C GLU A 25 -1.00 11.57 -8.61
N PHE A 26 0.25 11.97 -8.32
CA PHE A 26 0.79 12.06 -6.97
C PHE A 26 0.97 13.51 -6.56
N ASP A 27 0.34 13.88 -5.44
CA ASP A 27 0.65 15.09 -4.69
C ASP A 27 1.49 14.69 -3.47
N LEU A 28 2.81 14.90 -3.58
CA LEU A 28 3.74 14.57 -2.50
C LEU A 28 3.65 15.57 -1.32
N THR A 29 3.09 16.76 -1.54
CA THR A 29 2.87 17.75 -0.48
C THR A 29 1.66 17.35 0.36
N ALA A 30 0.54 17.01 -0.28
CA ALA A 30 -0.65 16.49 0.38
C ALA A 30 -0.50 15.03 0.84
N LYS A 31 0.58 14.36 0.41
CA LYS A 31 0.86 12.93 0.61
C LYS A 31 -0.31 12.06 0.15
N THR A 32 -0.76 12.27 -1.09
CA THR A 32 -1.89 11.56 -1.69
C THR A 32 -1.59 11.10 -3.11
N TRP A 33 -2.15 9.96 -3.47
CA TRP A 33 -2.21 9.46 -4.84
C TRP A 33 -3.67 9.35 -5.29
N THR A 34 -4.02 10.06 -6.36
CA THR A 34 -5.40 10.15 -6.85
C THR A 34 -5.58 9.33 -8.12
N LEU A 35 -6.44 8.31 -8.03
CA LEU A 35 -6.81 7.45 -9.14
C LEU A 35 -8.13 7.90 -9.75
N ALA A 36 -8.06 8.43 -10.97
CA ALA A 36 -9.25 8.88 -11.70
C ALA A 36 -10.26 7.73 -11.96
N PRO A 37 -11.57 8.02 -12.08
CA PRO A 37 -12.60 7.02 -12.33
C PRO A 37 -12.31 6.07 -13.49
N ALA A 38 -11.68 6.57 -14.56
CA ALA A 38 -11.31 5.79 -15.73
C ALA A 38 -10.28 4.67 -15.45
N ARG A 39 -9.46 4.82 -14.41
CA ARG A 39 -8.48 3.81 -13.96
C ARG A 39 -9.06 2.83 -12.94
N MET A 40 -10.22 3.17 -12.36
CA MET A 40 -10.78 2.44 -11.24
C MET A 40 -11.81 1.40 -11.68
N LYS A 41 -11.68 0.18 -11.16
CA LYS A 41 -12.65 -0.92 -11.40
C LYS A 41 -14.09 -0.52 -11.04
N MET A 42 -14.26 0.31 -10.03
CA MET A 42 -15.57 0.78 -9.54
C MET A 42 -16.05 2.08 -10.20
N LYS A 43 -15.32 2.62 -11.18
CA LYS A 43 -15.63 3.86 -11.91
C LYS A 43 -15.92 5.06 -10.99
N ARG A 44 -15.17 5.14 -9.89
CA ARG A 44 -15.19 6.26 -8.94
C ARG A 44 -13.76 6.67 -8.67
N GLU A 45 -13.54 7.96 -8.50
CA GLU A 45 -12.23 8.46 -8.10
C GLU A 45 -11.88 7.89 -6.72
N HIS A 46 -10.61 7.54 -6.55
CA HIS A 46 -10.09 6.98 -5.32
C HIS A 46 -8.79 7.67 -4.93
N ILE A 47 -8.80 8.32 -3.77
CA ILE A 47 -7.63 8.97 -3.19
C ILE A 47 -7.00 8.01 -2.20
N VAL A 48 -5.72 7.69 -2.38
CA VAL A 48 -4.91 6.82 -1.52
C VAL A 48 -3.94 7.69 -0.71
N PRO A 49 -4.06 7.76 0.62
CA PRO A 49 -3.04 8.38 1.46
C PRO A 49 -1.70 7.67 1.33
N LEU A 50 -0.62 8.42 1.32
CA LEU A 50 0.74 7.91 1.18
C LEU A 50 1.44 7.96 2.54
N PRO A 51 1.78 6.80 3.13
CA PRO A 51 2.62 6.78 4.32
C PRO A 51 4.04 7.23 3.98
N ASP A 52 4.79 7.70 4.97
CA ASP A 52 6.12 8.31 4.77
C ASP A 52 7.10 7.40 4.03
N GLN A 53 7.06 6.09 4.29
CA GLN A 53 7.88 5.11 3.59
C GLN A 53 7.59 5.05 2.08
N VAL A 54 6.37 5.35 1.67
CA VAL A 54 6.00 5.43 0.24
C VAL A 54 6.51 6.74 -0.37
N ILE A 55 6.46 7.85 0.38
CA ILE A 55 7.04 9.13 -0.06
C ILE A 55 8.54 8.97 -0.30
N GLU A 56 9.28 8.43 0.67
CA GLU A 56 10.73 8.16 0.54
C GLU A 56 11.04 7.25 -0.67
N LEU A 57 10.21 6.23 -0.88
CA LEU A 57 10.34 5.33 -2.02
C LEU A 57 10.15 6.08 -3.34
N LEU A 58 9.17 6.97 -3.43
CA LEU A 58 8.91 7.79 -4.63
C LEU A 58 10.07 8.77 -4.86
N GLU A 59 10.56 9.46 -3.83
CA GLU A 59 11.71 10.36 -3.96
C GLU A 59 12.96 9.65 -4.50
N ARG A 60 13.21 8.41 -4.05
CA ARG A 60 14.29 7.57 -4.58
C ARG A 60 14.08 7.11 -6.01
N LEU A 61 12.84 6.97 -6.46
CA LEU A 61 12.51 6.61 -7.85
C LEU A 61 12.55 7.81 -8.79
N ARG A 62 12.28 9.01 -8.30
CA ARG A 62 12.23 10.24 -9.11
C ARG A 62 13.46 10.46 -10.00
N PRO A 63 14.72 10.28 -9.55
CA PRO A 63 15.88 10.43 -10.44
C PRO A 63 16.00 9.33 -11.52
N LEU A 64 15.25 8.23 -11.42
CA LEU A 64 15.34 7.08 -12.33
C LEU A 64 14.22 7.05 -13.38
N THR A 65 13.05 7.58 -13.03
CA THR A 65 11.84 7.51 -13.86
C THR A 65 11.01 8.79 -13.84
N GLY A 66 11.44 9.86 -13.16
CA GLY A 66 10.69 11.12 -13.03
C GLY A 66 10.53 11.90 -14.33
N ASP A 67 11.32 11.59 -15.35
CA ASP A 67 11.21 12.09 -16.72
C ASP A 67 10.26 11.26 -17.60
N LYS A 68 9.70 10.16 -17.07
CA LYS A 68 8.79 9.25 -17.76
C LYS A 68 7.35 9.48 -17.29
N GLU A 69 6.40 8.97 -18.06
CA GLU A 69 4.98 8.97 -17.67
C GLU A 69 4.73 8.08 -16.43
N TYR A 70 5.24 6.84 -16.47
CA TYR A 70 5.00 5.84 -15.44
C TYR A 70 6.11 5.78 -14.39
N ILE A 71 5.73 5.59 -13.13
CA ILE A 71 6.66 5.44 -12.00
C ILE A 71 7.44 4.14 -12.12
N PHE A 72 6.75 3.04 -12.43
CA PHE A 72 7.33 1.69 -12.49
C PHE A 72 7.52 1.21 -13.92
N THR A 73 8.72 1.41 -14.47
CA THR A 73 9.04 1.05 -15.86
C THR A 73 10.06 -0.08 -15.96
N ILE A 74 10.05 -0.77 -17.10
CA ILE A 74 11.08 -1.72 -17.51
C ILE A 74 12.26 -0.92 -18.05
N LYS A 75 13.44 -1.06 -17.44
CA LYS A 75 14.64 -0.26 -17.77
C LYS A 75 14.97 -0.24 -19.28
N LEU A 76 14.83 -1.39 -19.95
CA LEU A 76 15.21 -1.55 -21.35
C LEU A 76 14.22 -0.89 -22.33
N THR A 77 12.93 -0.87 -22.01
CA THR A 77 11.88 -0.47 -22.97
C THR A 77 11.16 0.82 -22.57
N GLY A 78 11.33 1.31 -21.34
CA GLY A 78 10.59 2.44 -20.79
C GLY A 78 9.10 2.16 -20.56
N LYS A 79 8.58 1.00 -20.98
CA LYS A 79 7.19 0.60 -20.80
C LYS A 79 6.87 0.32 -19.33
N PRO A 80 5.61 0.52 -18.88
CA PRO A 80 5.20 0.11 -17.54
C PRO A 80 5.45 -1.38 -17.31
N ILE A 81 5.71 -1.75 -16.06
CA ILE A 81 5.76 -3.16 -15.66
C ILE A 81 4.39 -3.82 -15.83
N SER A 82 4.37 -5.15 -15.96
CA SER A 82 3.12 -5.91 -16.06
C SER A 82 2.79 -6.63 -14.74
N GLU A 83 1.51 -6.95 -14.55
CA GLU A 83 1.04 -7.73 -13.39
C GLU A 83 1.75 -9.09 -13.31
N ASN A 84 1.88 -9.78 -14.45
CA ASN A 84 2.64 -11.03 -14.55
C ASN A 84 4.12 -10.83 -14.20
N GLY A 85 4.70 -9.68 -14.56
CA GLY A 85 6.07 -9.33 -14.21
C GLY A 85 6.26 -9.18 -12.70
N MET A 86 5.32 -8.53 -12.01
CA MET A 86 5.33 -8.44 -10.54
C MET A 86 5.15 -9.82 -9.90
N LEU A 87 4.20 -10.64 -10.40
CA LEU A 87 3.96 -11.99 -9.89
C LEU A 87 5.19 -12.89 -10.04
N ALA A 88 5.83 -12.84 -11.21
CA ALA A 88 7.07 -13.58 -11.47
C ALA A 88 8.21 -13.12 -10.54
N ALA A 89 8.29 -11.83 -10.20
CA ALA A 89 9.25 -11.36 -9.21
C ALA A 89 8.96 -11.89 -7.81
N LEU A 90 7.69 -11.91 -7.38
CA LEU A 90 7.30 -12.52 -6.11
C LEU A 90 7.73 -14.00 -6.05
N TYR A 91 7.48 -14.75 -7.13
CA TYR A 91 7.86 -16.16 -7.23
C TYR A 91 9.37 -16.39 -7.17
N ARG A 92 10.16 -15.54 -7.84
CA ARG A 92 11.64 -15.59 -7.77
C ARG A 92 12.18 -15.31 -6.36
N ASN A 93 11.40 -14.66 -5.50
CA ASN A 93 11.75 -14.44 -4.10
C ASN A 93 11.26 -15.58 -3.18
N GLY A 94 10.89 -16.75 -3.71
CA GLY A 94 10.55 -17.94 -2.92
C GLY A 94 9.11 -18.03 -2.42
N TYR A 95 8.24 -17.12 -2.89
CA TYR A 95 6.83 -17.05 -2.47
C TYR A 95 5.86 -17.77 -3.42
N LYS A 96 6.36 -18.52 -4.41
CA LYS A 96 5.51 -19.30 -5.31
C LYS A 96 4.64 -20.27 -4.52
N GLY A 97 3.32 -20.19 -4.72
CA GLY A 97 2.33 -21.01 -4.00
C GLY A 97 2.09 -20.62 -2.54
N LYS A 98 2.83 -19.63 -2.01
CA LYS A 98 2.68 -19.13 -0.62
C LYS A 98 1.97 -17.78 -0.57
N LEU A 99 2.20 -16.95 -1.57
CA LEU A 99 1.67 -15.60 -1.64
C LEU A 99 1.38 -15.23 -3.09
N THR A 100 0.35 -14.41 -3.29
CA THR A 100 0.08 -13.71 -4.54
C THR A 100 0.02 -12.22 -4.25
N ILE A 101 0.11 -11.37 -5.27
CA ILE A 101 -0.05 -9.93 -5.08
C ILE A 101 -1.45 -9.60 -4.57
N HIS A 102 -2.47 -10.36 -5.02
CA HIS A 102 -3.81 -10.24 -4.46
C HIS A 102 -3.84 -10.62 -2.96
N GLY A 103 -3.10 -11.67 -2.58
CA GLY A 103 -2.94 -12.09 -1.19
C GLY A 103 -2.38 -11.01 -0.27
N LEU A 104 -1.51 -10.12 -0.77
CA LEU A 104 -0.98 -8.98 0.02
C LEU A 104 -2.10 -8.09 0.56
N ARG A 105 -3.12 -7.81 -0.26
CA ARG A 105 -4.27 -6.98 0.14
C ARG A 105 -5.15 -7.69 1.15
N GLY A 106 -5.32 -9.01 1.01
CA GLY A 106 -6.01 -9.84 2.00
C GLY A 106 -5.30 -9.81 3.35
N THR A 107 -3.99 -10.02 3.35
CA THR A 107 -3.16 -9.94 4.57
C THR A 107 -3.23 -8.56 5.22
N GLY A 108 -3.12 -7.48 4.45
CA GLY A 108 -3.26 -6.12 4.96
C GLY A 108 -4.64 -5.86 5.58
N SER A 109 -5.71 -6.30 4.92
CA SER A 109 -7.07 -6.23 5.47
C SER A 109 -7.19 -6.95 6.81
N THR A 110 -6.68 -8.18 6.90
CA THR A 110 -6.71 -8.97 8.15
C THR A 110 -5.94 -8.30 9.27
N ILE A 111 -4.73 -7.79 8.99
CA ILE A 111 -3.90 -7.10 9.98
C ILE A 111 -4.60 -5.84 10.50
N LEU A 112 -5.12 -5.00 9.59
CA LEU A 112 -5.77 -3.75 9.95
C LEU A 112 -7.05 -3.97 10.76
N ASN A 113 -7.89 -4.93 10.36
CA ASN A 113 -9.06 -5.29 11.16
C ASN A 113 -8.67 -5.86 12.52
N GLY A 114 -7.63 -6.71 12.58
CA GLY A 114 -7.13 -7.26 13.85
C GLY A 114 -6.52 -6.22 14.78
N ALA A 115 -6.00 -5.11 14.24
CA ALA A 115 -5.50 -3.97 15.00
C ALA A 115 -6.60 -3.02 15.51
N GLY A 116 -7.87 -3.30 15.20
CA GLY A 116 -9.01 -2.53 15.70
C GLY A 116 -9.41 -1.32 14.86
N PHE A 117 -8.87 -1.16 13.65
CA PHE A 117 -9.36 -0.14 12.73
C PHE A 117 -10.79 -0.46 12.28
N ARG A 118 -11.58 0.60 12.06
CA ARG A 118 -12.96 0.48 11.57
C ARG A 118 -12.99 -0.23 10.22
N GLY A 119 -13.87 -1.23 10.10
CA GLY A 119 -14.00 -2.02 8.87
C GLY A 119 -14.30 -1.16 7.64
N GLU A 120 -15.11 -0.11 7.78
CA GLU A 120 -15.44 0.82 6.69
C GLU A 120 -14.21 1.55 6.16
N VAL A 121 -13.29 1.92 7.05
CA VAL A 121 -12.03 2.61 6.72
C VAL A 121 -11.11 1.66 5.94
N VAL A 122 -11.00 0.40 6.39
CA VAL A 122 -10.21 -0.65 5.73
C VAL A 122 -10.76 -0.98 4.34
N GLU A 123 -12.08 -1.21 4.23
CA GLU A 123 -12.74 -1.52 2.97
C GLU A 123 -12.67 -0.35 1.98
N THR A 124 -12.75 0.89 2.48
CA THR A 124 -12.55 2.11 1.68
C THR A 124 -11.13 2.19 1.15
N ALA A 125 -10.10 1.90 1.96
CA ALA A 125 -8.70 1.86 1.49
C ALA A 125 -8.45 0.78 0.43
N LEU A 126 -9.22 -0.32 0.48
CA LEU A 126 -9.20 -1.35 -0.56
C LEU A 126 -10.03 -0.96 -1.80
N ALA A 127 -10.66 0.22 -1.83
CA ALA A 127 -11.61 0.60 -2.88
C ALA A 127 -12.63 -0.51 -3.15
N HIS A 128 -13.14 -1.13 -2.08
CA HIS A 128 -14.25 -2.07 -2.13
C HIS A 128 -15.57 -1.29 -2.10
N LYS A 129 -16.66 -1.94 -2.54
CA LYS A 129 -17.98 -1.32 -2.57
C LYS A 129 -18.60 -1.43 -1.19
N GLU A 130 -18.75 -0.31 -0.49
CA GLU A 130 -19.64 -0.25 0.67
C GLU A 130 -21.08 -0.50 0.19
N LYS A 131 -21.80 -1.42 0.86
CA LYS A 131 -23.22 -1.67 0.56
C LYS A 131 -24.08 -0.44 0.87
N ASP A 132 -23.67 0.37 1.86
CA ASP A 132 -24.39 1.56 2.32
C ASP A 132 -23.90 2.89 1.70
N ALA A 133 -22.87 2.85 0.83
CA ALA A 133 -22.35 4.01 0.09
C ALA A 133 -23.31 4.59 -0.97
N ILE A 134 -24.60 4.21 -0.92
CA ILE A 134 -25.68 4.89 -1.64
C ILE A 134 -25.99 6.24 -0.99
N ARG A 135 -25.66 6.45 0.30
CA ARG A 135 -25.95 7.72 1.01
C ARG A 135 -24.99 8.89 0.73
N GLY A 136 -23.92 8.70 -0.04
CA GLY A 136 -22.96 9.77 -0.32
C GLY A 136 -22.40 9.68 -1.73
N ALA A 137 -23.19 10.04 -2.73
CA ALA A 137 -22.58 10.57 -3.95
C ALA A 137 -21.73 11.78 -3.53
N TYR A 138 -20.46 11.84 -3.94
CA TYR A 138 -19.50 12.93 -3.66
C TYR A 138 -18.70 12.90 -2.36
N ASN A 139 -18.15 11.74 -1.94
CA ASN A 139 -17.00 11.79 -1.02
C ASN A 139 -15.80 10.99 -1.56
N HIS A 140 -15.07 11.57 -2.51
CA HIS A 140 -13.80 11.03 -3.01
C HIS A 140 -12.72 10.95 -1.92
N ALA A 141 -12.87 11.76 -0.86
CA ALA A 141 -12.04 11.80 0.33
C ALA A 141 -12.68 11.07 1.53
N LEU A 142 -13.54 10.06 1.29
CA LEU A 142 -14.20 9.33 2.37
C LEU A 142 -13.17 8.78 3.36
N TYR A 143 -13.36 9.11 4.65
CA TYR A 143 -12.49 8.75 5.76
C TYR A 143 -11.00 9.06 5.51
N LEU A 144 -10.66 10.12 4.75
CA LEU A 144 -9.29 10.34 4.29
C LEU A 144 -8.28 10.44 5.45
N GLU A 145 -8.61 11.19 6.50
CA GLU A 145 -7.73 11.35 7.66
C GLU A 145 -7.60 10.06 8.47
N GLU A 146 -8.70 9.34 8.72
CA GLU A 146 -8.65 8.01 9.36
C GLU A 146 -7.82 7.01 8.53
N ARG A 147 -7.92 7.06 7.19
CA ARG A 147 -7.11 6.24 6.29
C ARG A 147 -5.65 6.66 6.29
N ARG A 148 -5.34 7.94 6.48
CA ARG A 148 -3.97 8.46 6.59
C ARG A 148 -3.29 7.90 7.84
N GLU A 149 -3.95 8.01 8.99
CA GLU A 149 -3.47 7.43 10.25
C GLU A 149 -3.29 5.90 10.12
N MET A 150 -4.28 5.23 9.55
CA MET A 150 -4.26 3.77 9.36
C MET A 150 -3.11 3.31 8.45
N LEU A 151 -2.94 3.93 7.28
CA LEU A 151 -1.88 3.53 6.34
C LEU A 151 -0.49 3.92 6.84
N GLN A 152 -0.36 5.01 7.61
CA GLN A 152 0.89 5.35 8.29
C GLN A 152 1.24 4.28 9.32
N TRP A 153 0.32 3.96 10.23
CA TRP A 153 0.52 2.91 11.23
C TRP A 153 0.89 1.56 10.58
N TYR A 154 0.21 1.20 9.49
CA TYR A 154 0.52 -0.02 8.76
C TYR A 154 1.90 0.02 8.10
N GLY A 155 2.30 1.18 7.58
CA GLY A 155 3.65 1.43 7.09
C GLY A 155 4.71 1.17 8.17
N ASP A 156 4.48 1.71 9.36
CA ASP A 156 5.39 1.58 10.50
C ASP A 156 5.50 0.13 10.97
N LEU A 157 4.36 -0.55 11.12
CA LEU A 157 4.31 -1.98 11.46
C LEU A 157 5.11 -2.84 10.48
N LEU A 158 4.99 -2.58 9.17
CA LEU A 158 5.73 -3.34 8.15
C LEU A 158 7.25 -3.12 8.25
N ASP A 159 7.70 -1.93 8.67
CA ASP A 159 9.11 -1.67 8.93
C ASP A 159 9.59 -2.33 10.23
N GLU A 160 8.79 -2.30 11.30
CA GLU A 160 9.08 -3.03 12.53
C GLU A 160 9.22 -4.54 12.29
N MET A 161 8.32 -5.12 11.49
CA MET A 161 8.40 -6.53 11.09
C MET A 161 9.64 -6.84 10.25
N ARG A 162 10.08 -5.89 9.40
CA ARG A 162 11.29 -6.01 8.57
C ARG A 162 12.55 -5.97 9.41
N ASP A 163 12.62 -5.04 10.37
CA ASP A 163 13.82 -4.80 11.18
C ASP A 163 13.97 -5.80 12.33
N GLY A 164 12.93 -6.62 12.56
CA GLY A 164 12.85 -7.56 13.66
C GLY A 164 12.24 -6.89 14.90
N ALA A 165 11.30 -7.59 15.56
CA ALA A 165 10.64 -7.07 16.74
C ALA A 165 11.67 -6.63 17.80
N LYS A 166 11.57 -5.39 18.29
CA LYS A 166 12.30 -4.96 19.50
C LYS A 166 11.88 -5.87 20.64
N VAL A 167 12.73 -6.84 21.00
CA VAL A 167 12.56 -7.63 22.23
C VAL A 167 12.71 -6.66 23.40
N MET A 168 11.60 -6.25 24.00
CA MET A 168 11.64 -5.53 25.27
C MET A 168 12.12 -6.51 26.35
N PRO A 169 13.21 -6.22 27.08
CA PRO A 169 13.62 -7.06 28.20
C PRO A 169 12.50 -7.07 29.23
N THR A 170 11.88 -8.23 29.45
CA THR A 170 11.00 -8.40 30.59
C THR A 170 11.89 -8.49 31.83
N HIS A 171 11.95 -7.42 32.62
CA HIS A 171 12.54 -7.47 33.96
C HIS A 171 11.66 -8.33 34.86
N HIS A 172 11.75 -9.66 34.70
CA HIS A 172 11.23 -10.57 35.68
C HIS A 172 12.24 -10.61 36.83
N LYS A 173 12.00 -9.82 37.89
CA LYS A 173 12.67 -10.00 39.17
C LYS A 173 12.31 -11.40 39.66
N ARG A 174 13.22 -12.37 39.50
CA ARG A 174 13.18 -13.60 40.28
C ARG A 174 13.30 -13.19 41.75
N GLY A 175 12.21 -13.32 42.49
CA GLY A 175 12.25 -13.27 43.95
C GLY A 175 13.23 -14.33 44.43
N ALA A 176 14.26 -13.90 45.13
CA ALA A 176 15.13 -14.77 45.88
C ALA A 176 14.32 -15.35 47.05
N ASN A 177 14.10 -16.66 47.05
CA ASN A 177 13.79 -17.40 48.26
C ASN A 177 15.11 -17.97 48.79
N ALA A 178 15.61 -17.36 49.87
CA ALA A 178 16.48 -17.97 50.87
C ALA A 178 16.31 -17.18 52.17
#